data_AF-A0A4Q0P355-F1
#
_entry.id   AF-A0A4Q0P355-F1
#
_cell.length_a   1.000
_cell.length_b   1.000
_cell.length_c   1.000
_cell.angle_alpha   90.00
_cell.angle_beta   90.00
_cell.angle_gamma   90.00
#
_symmetry.space_group_name_H-M   'P 1'
#
loop_
_entity.id
_entity.type
_entity.pdbx_description
1 polymer ?
#
loop_
_entity_poly.entity_id
_entity_poly.type
_entity_poly.pdbx_seq_one_letter_code
_entity_poly.pdbx_strand_id
1 'polypeptide(L)'
;MSNLKKKINETFDYAVYLHMVGNFVPNTDLKQIKDIVTAVNDFLKNSDPELIKERLPEIRSLLKKMTDQFINKFPLKCTISEIATAWNDLFKNRDDEYSFLNSGIDYGWFEKFMDLSNFYHYNYVPYHYKIGIFGHKGLGGIEEEFLLKDSFNLLVKAQYFFDVLLKYGEILKQEEAKGQKFTNEKRSELTELNYEVAVNSRLSIVSFFSFIECFVNSIGHDYSLRNLEKLDEKQQEILNGMKNKGYLSLKSKIEIFQKIIRQDKRAIINTTDDNQIKEPFKSFFENFEDLRNSSVHYSPKKVRIWLKPQDWIKKANDFSKISMEVGLLFWKTCYPDFSEPDYIGRLDFNYLYDIAKKKSETIKKIEKQM
;
A
#
# COMPACT_ATOMS: atom_id res chain seq x y z
N MET A 1 -39.22 29.17 -10.67
CA MET A 1 -37.82 28.90 -11.07
C MET A 1 -36.96 28.29 -9.95
N SER A 2 -36.95 28.83 -8.73
CA SER A 2 -36.14 28.27 -7.60
C SER A 2 -36.41 26.78 -7.30
N ASN A 3 -37.68 26.35 -7.27
CA ASN A 3 -38.05 24.95 -6.99
C ASN A 3 -37.67 23.97 -8.12
N LEU A 4 -37.75 24.39 -9.38
CA LEU A 4 -37.37 23.55 -10.53
C LEU A 4 -35.85 23.33 -10.55
N LYS A 5 -35.06 24.40 -10.35
CA LYS A 5 -33.60 24.31 -10.27
C LYS A 5 -33.14 23.36 -9.16
N LYS A 6 -33.78 23.43 -7.98
CA LYS A 6 -33.49 22.50 -6.88
C LYS A 6 -33.76 21.04 -7.28
N LYS A 7 -34.93 20.76 -7.88
CA LYS A 7 -35.27 19.41 -8.35
C LYS A 7 -34.34 18.89 -9.44
N ILE A 8 -33.89 19.76 -10.34
CA ILE A 8 -32.90 19.43 -11.37
C ILE A 8 -31.60 18.99 -10.70
N ASN A 9 -31.07 19.80 -9.77
CA ASN A 9 -29.84 19.47 -9.06
C ASN A 9 -29.96 18.14 -8.30
N GLU A 10 -31.03 17.97 -7.50
CA GLU A 10 -31.27 16.72 -6.77
C GLU A 10 -31.34 15.49 -7.69
N THR A 11 -31.87 15.66 -8.90
CA THR A 11 -31.94 14.57 -9.89
C THR A 11 -30.56 14.28 -10.48
N PHE A 12 -29.79 15.34 -10.78
CA PHE A 12 -28.44 15.21 -11.31
C PHE A 12 -27.46 14.62 -10.29
N ASP A 13 -27.67 14.85 -8.98
CA ASP A 13 -26.85 14.25 -7.93
C ASP A 13 -26.88 12.71 -7.98
N TYR A 14 -28.02 12.09 -8.37
CA TYR A 14 -28.07 10.65 -8.64
C TYR A 14 -27.17 10.24 -9.81
N ALA A 15 -27.12 11.04 -10.88
CA ALA A 15 -26.24 10.78 -12.02
C ALA A 15 -24.76 10.91 -11.63
N VAL A 16 -24.41 11.91 -10.82
CA VAL A 16 -23.05 12.08 -10.27
C VAL A 16 -22.67 10.91 -9.37
N TYR A 17 -23.56 10.46 -8.49
CA TYR A 17 -23.32 9.28 -7.66
C TYR A 17 -23.13 8.01 -8.49
N LEU A 18 -23.97 7.79 -9.53
CA LEU A 18 -23.78 6.68 -10.48
C LEU A 18 -22.42 6.73 -11.16
N HIS A 19 -22.00 7.92 -11.60
CA HIS A 19 -20.69 8.11 -12.19
C HIS A 19 -19.59 7.74 -11.19
N MET A 20 -19.65 8.24 -9.96
CA MET A 20 -18.69 7.91 -8.90
C MET A 20 -18.60 6.40 -8.68
N VAL A 21 -19.71 5.71 -8.40
CA VAL A 21 -19.67 4.25 -8.16
C VAL A 21 -19.21 3.47 -9.39
N GLY A 22 -19.55 3.93 -10.59
CA GLY A 22 -19.05 3.36 -11.84
C GLY A 22 -17.53 3.44 -11.98
N ASN A 23 -16.89 4.44 -11.36
CA ASN A 23 -15.45 4.64 -11.44
C ASN A 23 -14.64 3.74 -10.51
N PHE A 24 -15.18 3.28 -9.38
CA PHE A 24 -14.39 2.47 -8.42
C PHE A 24 -14.91 1.04 -8.24
N VAL A 25 -16.20 0.77 -8.50
CA VAL A 25 -16.76 -0.58 -8.31
C VAL A 25 -16.34 -1.50 -9.47
N PRO A 26 -15.80 -2.70 -9.19
CA PRO A 26 -15.42 -3.65 -10.24
C PRO A 26 -16.64 -4.15 -11.02
N ASN A 27 -16.41 -4.56 -12.28
CA ASN A 27 -17.42 -5.14 -13.19
C ASN A 27 -18.61 -4.22 -13.56
N THR A 28 -18.55 -2.93 -13.25
CA THR A 28 -19.51 -1.93 -13.77
C THR A 28 -19.26 -1.63 -15.25
N ASP A 29 -20.31 -1.31 -16.01
CA ASP A 29 -20.13 -0.75 -17.35
C ASP A 29 -19.98 0.78 -17.25
N LEU A 30 -18.73 1.22 -17.07
CA LEU A 30 -18.42 2.65 -16.96
C LEU A 30 -18.78 3.41 -18.24
N LYS A 31 -18.71 2.78 -19.41
CA LYS A 31 -19.07 3.42 -20.68
C LYS A 31 -20.56 3.71 -20.69
N GLN A 32 -21.39 2.70 -20.40
CA GLN A 32 -22.84 2.86 -20.31
C GLN A 32 -23.24 3.91 -19.26
N ILE A 33 -22.60 3.90 -18.08
CA ILE A 33 -22.85 4.91 -17.04
C ILE A 33 -22.52 6.31 -17.55
N LYS A 34 -21.37 6.50 -18.21
CA LYS A 34 -20.99 7.80 -18.81
C LYS A 34 -21.96 8.26 -19.88
N ASP A 35 -22.42 7.34 -20.74
CA ASP A 35 -23.40 7.64 -21.80
C ASP A 35 -24.72 8.13 -21.18
N ILE A 36 -25.20 7.49 -20.12
CA ILE A 36 -26.41 7.89 -19.39
C ILE A 36 -26.23 9.25 -18.72
N VAL A 37 -25.12 9.47 -18.02
CA VAL A 37 -24.83 10.74 -17.33
C VAL A 37 -24.74 11.89 -18.34
N THR A 38 -24.09 11.65 -19.49
CA THR A 38 -23.96 12.63 -20.58
C THR A 38 -25.32 12.94 -21.19
N ALA A 39 -26.13 11.93 -21.51
CA ALA A 39 -27.46 12.11 -22.06
C ALA A 39 -28.39 12.90 -21.12
N VAL A 40 -28.34 12.61 -19.81
CA VAL A 40 -29.10 13.35 -18.80
C VAL A 40 -28.62 14.81 -18.71
N ASN A 41 -27.31 15.04 -18.68
CA ASN A 41 -26.74 16.39 -18.65
C ASN A 41 -27.13 17.21 -19.89
N ASP A 42 -27.04 16.60 -21.08
CA ASP A 42 -27.38 17.25 -22.34
C ASP A 42 -28.88 17.56 -22.42
N PHE A 43 -29.73 16.64 -21.97
CA PHE A 43 -31.16 16.89 -21.84
C PHE A 43 -31.45 18.07 -20.91
N LEU A 44 -30.84 18.10 -19.72
CA LEU A 44 -31.06 19.16 -18.72
C LEU A 44 -30.53 20.53 -19.16
N LYS A 45 -29.50 20.58 -20.02
CA LYS A 45 -28.91 21.83 -20.52
C LYS A 45 -29.62 22.39 -21.76
N ASN A 46 -30.06 21.53 -22.66
CA ASN A 46 -30.49 21.94 -24.01
C ASN A 46 -32.01 21.92 -24.21
N SER A 47 -32.78 21.35 -23.26
CA SER A 47 -34.25 21.24 -23.38
C SER A 47 -34.99 22.46 -22.81
N ASP A 48 -36.21 22.67 -23.29
CA ASP A 48 -37.12 23.68 -22.77
C ASP A 48 -37.53 23.40 -21.30
N PRO A 49 -37.68 24.41 -20.43
CA PRO A 49 -38.05 24.23 -19.02
C PRO A 49 -39.35 23.44 -18.77
N GLU A 50 -40.37 23.57 -19.61
CA GLU A 50 -41.63 22.81 -19.44
C GLU A 50 -41.43 21.33 -19.81
N LEU A 51 -40.65 21.03 -20.84
CA LEU A 51 -40.27 19.66 -21.19
C LEU A 51 -39.42 19.00 -20.08
N ILE A 52 -38.49 19.77 -19.49
CA ILE A 52 -37.72 19.31 -18.33
C ILE A 52 -38.67 18.98 -17.19
N LYS A 53 -39.58 19.89 -16.86
CA LYS A 53 -40.54 19.70 -15.76
C LYS A 53 -41.44 18.48 -15.97
N GLU A 54 -41.83 18.17 -17.20
CA GLU A 54 -42.59 16.97 -17.58
C GLU A 54 -41.79 15.68 -17.38
N ARG A 55 -40.54 15.63 -17.87
CA ARG A 55 -39.73 14.39 -17.93
C ARG A 55 -38.84 14.15 -16.71
N LEU A 56 -38.56 15.17 -15.91
CA LEU A 56 -37.67 15.07 -14.75
C LEU A 56 -38.10 13.98 -13.74
N PRO A 57 -39.40 13.75 -13.44
CA PRO A 57 -39.81 12.65 -12.56
C PRO A 57 -39.43 11.26 -13.11
N GLU A 58 -39.57 11.04 -14.42
CA GLU A 58 -39.22 9.78 -15.09
C GLU A 58 -37.71 9.54 -15.03
N ILE A 59 -36.92 10.57 -15.35
CA ILE A 59 -35.45 10.54 -15.29
C ILE A 59 -34.99 10.25 -13.85
N ARG A 60 -35.56 10.95 -12.86
CA ARG A 60 -35.23 10.72 -11.44
C ARG A 60 -35.56 9.30 -11.02
N SER A 61 -36.72 8.77 -11.41
CA SER A 61 -37.11 7.39 -11.10
C SER A 61 -36.14 6.38 -11.69
N LEU A 62 -35.69 6.59 -12.93
CA LEU A 62 -34.71 5.73 -13.59
C LEU A 62 -33.35 5.77 -12.88
N LEU A 63 -32.80 6.97 -12.65
CA LEU A 63 -31.51 7.14 -11.98
C LEU A 63 -31.55 6.56 -10.57
N LYS A 64 -32.63 6.82 -9.82
CA LYS A 64 -32.83 6.24 -8.48
C LYS A 64 -32.79 4.71 -8.52
N LYS A 65 -33.53 4.09 -9.45
CA LYS A 65 -33.55 2.62 -9.59
C LYS A 65 -32.17 2.05 -9.86
N MET A 66 -31.35 2.74 -10.67
CA MET A 66 -29.97 2.33 -10.92
C MET A 66 -29.09 2.50 -9.68
N THR A 67 -29.23 3.62 -8.94
CA THR A 67 -28.45 3.85 -7.73
C THR A 67 -28.82 2.91 -6.59
N ASP A 68 -30.09 2.51 -6.48
CA ASP A 68 -30.58 1.67 -5.38
C ASP A 68 -29.81 0.33 -5.32
N GLN A 69 -29.35 -0.20 -6.47
CA GLN A 69 -28.51 -1.40 -6.52
C GLN A 69 -27.18 -1.21 -5.78
N PHE A 70 -26.55 -0.05 -5.94
CA PHE A 70 -25.29 0.27 -5.28
C PHE A 70 -25.49 0.68 -3.83
N ILE A 71 -26.56 1.40 -3.51
CA ILE A 71 -26.92 1.79 -2.14
C ILE A 71 -27.19 0.56 -1.28
N ASN A 72 -27.84 -0.47 -1.83
CA ASN A 72 -28.06 -1.73 -1.12
C ASN A 72 -26.73 -2.46 -0.82
N LYS A 73 -25.73 -2.30 -1.67
CA LYS A 73 -24.39 -2.89 -1.49
C LYS A 73 -23.49 -2.05 -0.57
N PHE A 74 -23.60 -0.73 -0.68
CA PHE A 74 -22.83 0.28 0.05
C PHE A 74 -23.81 1.27 0.71
N PRO A 75 -24.41 0.92 1.86
CA PRO A 75 -25.36 1.78 2.56
C PRO A 75 -24.80 3.19 2.79
N LEU A 76 -25.60 4.22 2.53
CA LEU A 76 -25.16 5.61 2.67
C LEU A 76 -25.15 6.05 4.13
N LYS A 77 -24.16 6.86 4.51
CA LYS A 77 -24.08 7.54 5.83
C LYS A 77 -24.58 8.99 5.77
N CYS A 78 -24.75 9.53 4.57
CA CYS A 78 -25.17 10.89 4.29
C CYS A 78 -26.04 10.95 3.03
N THR A 79 -26.48 12.14 2.63
CA THR A 79 -27.32 12.32 1.45
C THR A 79 -26.54 12.22 0.15
N ILE A 80 -27.16 11.72 -0.92
CA ILE A 80 -26.56 11.65 -2.26
C ILE A 80 -26.04 13.02 -2.72
N SER A 81 -26.72 14.12 -2.36
CA SER A 81 -26.29 15.48 -2.68
C SER A 81 -24.97 15.87 -2.01
N GLU A 82 -24.75 15.47 -0.75
CA GLU A 82 -23.48 15.69 -0.04
C GLU A 82 -22.34 14.91 -0.73
N ILE A 83 -22.60 13.65 -1.10
CA ILE A 83 -21.63 12.81 -1.81
C ILE A 83 -21.29 13.40 -3.18
N ALA A 84 -22.31 13.79 -3.96
CA ALA A 84 -22.13 14.35 -5.29
C ALA A 84 -21.33 15.66 -5.24
N THR A 85 -21.59 16.49 -4.24
CA THR A 85 -20.82 17.72 -4.00
C THR A 85 -19.37 17.40 -3.68
N ALA A 86 -19.12 16.51 -2.71
CA ALA A 86 -17.77 16.13 -2.33
C ALA A 86 -16.98 15.47 -3.48
N TRP A 87 -17.65 14.62 -4.28
CA TRP A 87 -17.05 13.99 -5.45
C TRP A 87 -16.64 15.01 -6.51
N ASN A 88 -17.53 15.95 -6.84
CA ASN A 88 -17.20 17.00 -7.81
C ASN A 88 -16.08 17.92 -7.28
N ASP A 89 -16.04 18.16 -5.97
CA ASP A 89 -15.01 18.99 -5.33
C ASP A 89 -13.61 18.40 -5.46
N LEU A 90 -13.46 17.06 -5.48
CA LEU A 90 -12.17 16.40 -5.72
C LEU A 90 -11.54 16.78 -7.07
N PHE A 91 -12.36 17.02 -8.10
CA PHE A 91 -11.89 17.25 -9.47
C PHE A 91 -11.99 18.71 -9.91
N LYS A 92 -12.20 19.64 -8.97
CA LYS A 92 -12.22 21.08 -9.28
C LYS A 92 -10.86 21.61 -9.72
N ASN A 93 -9.78 21.05 -9.19
CA ASN A 93 -8.41 21.38 -9.58
C ASN A 93 -7.88 20.31 -10.54
N ARG A 94 -7.42 20.73 -11.73
CA ARG A 94 -6.92 19.78 -12.74
C ARG A 94 -5.68 19.00 -12.29
N ASP A 95 -4.85 19.57 -11.41
CA ASP A 95 -3.67 18.89 -10.89
C ASP A 95 -4.05 17.69 -9.99
N ASP A 96 -5.15 17.82 -9.24
CA ASP A 96 -5.69 16.76 -8.39
C ASP A 96 -6.33 15.63 -9.22
N GLU A 97 -6.94 15.96 -10.36
CA GLU A 97 -7.53 14.98 -11.28
C GLU A 97 -6.49 13.97 -11.79
N TYR A 98 -5.34 14.45 -12.27
CA TYR A 98 -4.25 13.56 -12.70
C TYR A 98 -3.67 12.75 -11.53
N SER A 99 -3.64 13.31 -10.33
CA SER A 99 -3.17 12.60 -9.13
C SER A 99 -4.09 11.42 -8.79
N PHE A 100 -5.41 11.64 -8.70
CA PHE A 100 -6.36 10.58 -8.34
C PHE A 100 -6.49 9.51 -9.41
N LEU A 101 -6.39 9.87 -10.69
CA LEU A 101 -6.41 8.89 -11.79
C LEU A 101 -5.25 7.88 -11.71
N ASN A 102 -4.09 8.32 -11.21
CA ASN A 102 -2.88 7.49 -11.11
C ASN A 102 -2.71 6.84 -9.73
N SER A 103 -3.14 7.51 -8.66
CA SER A 103 -2.88 7.09 -7.27
C SER A 103 -4.11 6.58 -6.52
N GLY A 104 -5.31 6.75 -7.08
CA GLY A 104 -6.57 6.38 -6.42
C GLY A 104 -7.05 7.40 -5.39
N ILE A 105 -8.14 7.08 -4.70
CA ILE A 105 -8.74 7.90 -3.63
C ILE A 105 -8.72 7.12 -2.32
N ASP A 106 -8.43 7.80 -1.22
CA ASP A 106 -8.38 7.19 0.12
C ASP A 106 -9.68 6.48 0.49
N TYR A 107 -9.56 5.27 1.02
CA TYR A 107 -10.68 4.49 1.57
C TYR A 107 -11.46 5.30 2.61
N GLY A 108 -10.75 6.03 3.47
CA GLY A 108 -11.31 6.90 4.48
C GLY A 108 -12.08 8.11 3.92
N TRP A 109 -11.84 8.50 2.66
CA TRP A 109 -12.68 9.49 1.98
C TRP A 109 -14.07 8.90 1.72
N PHE A 110 -14.14 7.72 1.10
CA PHE A 110 -15.41 7.05 0.81
C PHE A 110 -16.15 6.62 2.09
N GLU A 111 -15.41 6.14 3.10
CA GLU A 111 -16.00 5.67 4.36
C GLU A 111 -16.74 6.78 5.12
N LYS A 112 -16.40 8.07 4.91
CA LYS A 112 -17.17 9.18 5.48
C LYS A 112 -18.58 9.27 4.91
N PHE A 113 -18.78 8.80 3.68
CA PHE A 113 -20.00 8.98 2.91
C PHE A 113 -20.86 7.71 2.82
N MET A 114 -20.24 6.52 2.83
CA MET A 114 -20.92 5.23 2.71
C MET A 114 -20.22 4.13 3.49
N ASP A 115 -20.93 3.04 3.75
CA ASP A 115 -20.39 1.82 4.32
C ASP A 115 -19.70 0.97 3.24
N LEU A 116 -18.38 0.79 3.40
CA LEU A 116 -17.53 0.01 2.51
C LEU A 116 -17.09 -1.33 3.11
N SER A 117 -17.70 -1.78 4.22
CA SER A 117 -17.37 -3.05 4.88
C SER A 117 -17.41 -4.27 3.96
N ASN A 118 -18.22 -4.23 2.91
CA ASN A 118 -18.33 -5.30 1.90
C ASN A 118 -17.56 -5.00 0.59
N PHE A 119 -16.72 -3.97 0.55
CA PHE A 119 -15.98 -3.61 -0.66
C PHE A 119 -14.75 -4.50 -0.85
N TYR A 120 -13.88 -4.56 0.17
CA TYR A 120 -12.77 -5.51 0.22
C TYR A 120 -13.09 -6.64 1.21
N HIS A 121 -12.63 -7.85 0.92
CA HIS A 121 -12.72 -8.99 1.84
C HIS A 121 -11.55 -9.02 2.82
N TYR A 122 -11.22 -7.86 3.37
CA TYR A 122 -10.16 -7.66 4.35
C TYR A 122 -10.77 -7.52 5.75
N ASN A 123 -10.10 -8.04 6.77
CA ASN A 123 -10.47 -7.84 8.17
C ASN A 123 -10.28 -6.39 8.62
N TYR A 124 -9.42 -5.66 7.92
CA TYR A 124 -9.05 -4.28 8.20
C TYR A 124 -8.59 -3.58 6.94
N VAL A 125 -9.04 -2.34 6.72
CA VAL A 125 -8.57 -1.49 5.62
C VAL A 125 -8.15 -0.14 6.19
N PRO A 126 -6.87 0.26 6.12
CA PRO A 126 -6.45 1.57 6.60
C PRO A 126 -7.17 2.72 5.88
N TYR A 127 -7.41 3.85 6.57
CA TYR A 127 -8.08 5.03 6.00
C TYR A 127 -7.33 5.61 4.79
N HIS A 128 -6.01 5.52 4.76
CA HIS A 128 -5.17 6.00 3.66
C HIS A 128 -4.91 4.94 2.58
N TYR A 129 -5.57 3.77 2.68
CA TYR A 129 -5.54 2.77 1.62
C TYR A 129 -6.19 3.34 0.36
N LYS A 130 -5.50 3.28 -0.77
CA LYS A 130 -5.97 3.86 -2.02
C LYS A 130 -6.90 2.91 -2.75
N ILE A 131 -8.12 3.34 -3.03
CA ILE A 131 -9.05 2.68 -3.94
C ILE A 131 -8.77 3.18 -5.36
N GLY A 132 -8.44 2.25 -6.26
CA GLY A 132 -8.24 2.55 -7.67
C GLY A 132 -9.53 3.00 -8.36
N ILE A 133 -9.41 3.97 -9.25
CA ILE A 133 -10.51 4.47 -10.10
C ILE A 133 -10.23 4.21 -11.59
N PHE A 134 -11.27 4.28 -12.42
CA PHE A 134 -11.20 4.07 -13.88
C PHE A 134 -10.55 2.73 -14.28
N GLY A 135 -9.36 2.77 -14.89
CA GLY A 135 -8.63 1.58 -15.35
C GLY A 135 -8.16 0.67 -14.21
N HIS A 136 -8.12 1.21 -12.98
CA HIS A 136 -7.71 0.50 -11.78
C HIS A 136 -8.87 0.15 -10.85
N LYS A 137 -10.13 0.26 -11.33
CA LYS A 137 -11.32 0.02 -10.49
C LYS A 137 -11.32 -1.36 -9.85
N GLY A 138 -11.70 -1.42 -8.57
CA GLY A 138 -11.68 -2.63 -7.75
C GLY A 138 -10.29 -3.09 -7.30
N LEU A 139 -9.21 -2.46 -7.79
CA LEU A 139 -7.87 -2.63 -7.23
C LEU A 139 -7.66 -1.62 -6.11
N GLY A 140 -6.62 -1.85 -5.31
CA GLY A 140 -6.16 -0.87 -4.34
C GLY A 140 -4.75 -1.18 -3.88
N GLY A 141 -4.22 -0.31 -3.05
CA GLY A 141 -2.88 -0.44 -2.52
C GLY A 141 -2.58 0.64 -1.50
N ILE A 142 -1.43 0.51 -0.86
CA ILE A 142 -0.96 1.42 0.17
C ILE A 142 0.57 1.42 0.17
N GLU A 143 1.17 2.50 0.66
CA GLU A 143 2.60 2.76 0.53
C GLU A 143 3.46 1.67 1.19
N GLU A 144 3.08 1.14 2.36
CA GLU A 144 3.84 0.05 2.99
C GLU A 144 3.79 -1.23 2.16
N GLU A 145 2.68 -1.52 1.48
CA GLU A 145 2.55 -2.71 0.63
C GLU A 145 3.48 -2.60 -0.59
N PHE A 146 3.62 -1.39 -1.13
CA PHE A 146 4.55 -1.11 -2.22
C PHE A 146 5.99 -1.41 -1.81
N LEU A 147 6.43 -0.91 -0.64
CA LEU A 147 7.77 -1.17 -0.10
C LEU A 147 7.98 -2.65 0.25
N LEU A 148 6.93 -3.32 0.75
CA LEU A 148 6.96 -4.74 1.05
C LEU A 148 7.18 -5.57 -0.22
N LYS A 149 6.44 -5.26 -1.29
CA LYS A 149 6.60 -5.88 -2.61
C LYS A 149 8.02 -5.68 -3.15
N ASP A 150 8.58 -4.48 -3.04
CA ASP A 150 9.96 -4.20 -3.45
C ASP A 150 10.97 -5.05 -2.67
N SER A 151 10.81 -5.13 -1.36
CA SER A 151 11.68 -5.88 -0.47
C SER A 151 11.76 -7.36 -0.85
N PHE A 152 10.60 -7.99 -1.10
CA PHE A 152 10.53 -9.39 -1.53
C PHE A 152 11.01 -9.58 -2.98
N ASN A 153 10.73 -8.65 -3.89
CA ASN A 153 11.24 -8.72 -5.26
C ASN A 153 12.77 -8.73 -5.29
N LEU A 154 13.41 -7.87 -4.47
CA LEU A 154 14.87 -7.83 -4.32
C LEU A 154 15.41 -9.12 -3.71
N LEU A 155 14.74 -9.68 -2.70
CA LEU A 155 15.14 -10.96 -2.10
C LEU A 155 15.09 -12.11 -3.10
N VAL A 156 14.02 -12.19 -3.90
CA VAL A 156 13.88 -13.21 -4.96
C VAL A 156 14.96 -13.05 -6.03
N LYS A 157 15.26 -11.81 -6.45
CA LYS A 157 16.36 -11.54 -7.39
C LYS A 157 17.72 -11.94 -6.82
N ALA A 158 17.97 -11.62 -5.56
CA ALA A 158 19.20 -12.01 -4.89
C ALA A 158 19.36 -13.54 -4.89
N GLN A 159 18.31 -14.28 -4.51
CA GLN A 159 18.33 -15.74 -4.54
C GLN A 159 18.56 -16.27 -5.95
N TYR A 160 17.89 -15.71 -6.95
CA TYR A 160 18.07 -16.09 -8.35
C TYR A 160 19.53 -15.95 -8.80
N PHE A 161 20.16 -14.79 -8.56
CA PHE A 161 21.56 -14.59 -8.96
C PHE A 161 22.52 -15.46 -8.16
N PHE A 162 22.20 -15.78 -6.92
CA PHE A 162 22.99 -16.70 -6.12
C PHE A 162 22.94 -18.12 -6.67
N ASP A 163 21.75 -18.59 -7.08
CA ASP A 163 21.60 -19.90 -7.73
C ASP A 163 22.34 -19.95 -9.07
N VAL A 164 22.30 -18.86 -9.85
CA VAL A 164 23.06 -18.73 -11.11
C VAL A 164 24.57 -18.77 -10.84
N LEU A 165 25.05 -18.04 -9.84
CA LEU A 165 26.46 -18.04 -9.42
C LEU A 165 26.94 -19.45 -9.06
N LEU A 166 26.17 -20.18 -8.25
CA LEU A 166 26.51 -21.55 -7.85
C LEU A 166 26.56 -22.49 -9.07
N LYS A 167 25.54 -22.44 -9.92
CA LYS A 167 25.49 -23.26 -11.14
C LYS A 167 26.65 -22.95 -12.08
N TYR A 168 26.93 -21.67 -12.29
CA TYR A 168 28.03 -21.25 -13.16
C TYR A 168 29.39 -21.65 -12.57
N GLY A 169 29.58 -21.50 -11.26
CA GLY A 169 30.77 -21.99 -10.56
C GLY A 169 30.99 -23.49 -10.75
N GLU A 170 29.95 -24.32 -10.70
CA GLU A 170 30.06 -25.76 -10.97
C GLU A 170 30.40 -26.07 -12.44
N ILE A 171 29.81 -25.34 -13.39
CA ILE A 171 30.15 -25.47 -14.82
C ILE A 171 31.65 -25.18 -15.03
N LEU A 172 32.15 -24.09 -14.46
CA LEU A 172 33.55 -23.70 -14.58
C LEU A 172 34.51 -24.74 -13.96
N LYS A 173 34.15 -25.32 -12.80
CA LYS A 173 34.93 -26.42 -12.20
C LYS A 173 34.99 -27.64 -13.13
N GLN A 174 33.88 -27.99 -13.78
CA GLN A 174 33.84 -29.12 -14.72
C GLN A 174 34.67 -28.85 -15.98
N GLU A 175 34.66 -27.62 -16.48
CA GLU A 175 35.48 -27.20 -17.62
C GLU A 175 36.98 -27.23 -17.30
N GLU A 176 37.36 -26.74 -16.11
CA GLU A 176 38.75 -26.78 -15.64
C GLU A 176 39.23 -28.23 -15.45
N ALA A 177 38.38 -29.12 -14.92
CA ALA A 177 38.67 -30.55 -14.83
C ALA A 177 38.86 -31.22 -16.21
N LYS A 178 38.28 -30.66 -17.28
CA LYS A 178 38.47 -31.08 -18.68
C LYS A 178 39.68 -30.40 -19.34
N GLY A 179 40.49 -29.67 -18.59
CA GLY A 179 41.69 -28.99 -19.08
C GLY A 179 41.44 -27.63 -19.74
N GLN A 180 40.23 -27.08 -19.65
CA GLN A 180 39.97 -25.73 -20.16
C GLN A 180 40.58 -24.68 -19.24
N LYS A 181 41.21 -23.65 -19.82
CA LYS A 181 41.85 -22.58 -19.06
C LYS A 181 40.80 -21.65 -18.45
N PHE A 182 41.01 -21.30 -17.18
CA PHE A 182 40.25 -20.23 -16.52
C PHE A 182 40.69 -18.86 -17.05
N THR A 183 39.80 -18.18 -17.78
CA THR A 183 40.10 -16.89 -18.46
C THR A 183 39.77 -15.69 -17.57
N ASN A 184 40.29 -14.52 -17.94
CA ASN A 184 39.93 -13.25 -17.27
C ASN A 184 38.46 -12.89 -17.49
N GLU A 185 37.88 -13.26 -18.62
CA GLU A 185 36.45 -13.08 -18.93
C GLU A 185 35.57 -13.86 -17.95
N LYS A 186 35.86 -15.16 -17.76
CA LYS A 186 35.18 -16.01 -16.75
C LYS A 186 35.28 -15.45 -15.33
N ARG A 187 36.43 -14.85 -14.98
CA ARG A 187 36.61 -14.15 -13.71
C ARG A 187 35.72 -12.90 -13.60
N SER A 188 35.61 -12.14 -14.68
CA SER A 188 34.75 -10.95 -14.74
C SER A 188 33.29 -11.34 -14.56
N GLU A 189 32.81 -12.37 -15.27
CA GLU A 189 31.43 -12.86 -15.17
C GLU A 189 31.06 -13.32 -13.75
N LEU A 190 31.95 -14.07 -13.07
CA LEU A 190 31.74 -14.43 -11.66
C LEU A 190 31.72 -13.19 -10.75
N THR A 191 32.51 -12.18 -11.07
CA THR A 191 32.55 -10.93 -10.30
C THR A 191 31.24 -10.16 -10.46
N GLU A 192 30.68 -10.09 -11.66
CA GLU A 192 29.37 -9.48 -11.92
C GLU A 192 28.24 -10.25 -11.20
N LEU A 193 28.24 -11.59 -11.25
CA LEU A 193 27.27 -12.39 -10.50
C LEU A 193 27.39 -12.17 -8.99
N ASN A 194 28.61 -12.09 -8.46
CA ASN A 194 28.84 -11.76 -7.05
C ASN A 194 28.28 -10.36 -6.70
N TYR A 195 28.49 -9.39 -7.58
CA TYR A 195 27.97 -8.03 -7.42
C TYR A 195 26.44 -8.01 -7.41
N GLU A 196 25.79 -8.72 -8.33
CA GLU A 196 24.32 -8.85 -8.38
C GLU A 196 23.74 -9.48 -7.12
N VAL A 197 24.37 -10.53 -6.59
CA VAL A 197 23.95 -11.11 -5.30
C VAL A 197 24.06 -10.07 -4.18
N ALA A 198 25.19 -9.37 -4.10
CA ALA A 198 25.45 -8.39 -3.05
C ALA A 198 24.51 -7.19 -3.11
N VAL A 199 24.29 -6.60 -4.29
CA VAL A 199 23.44 -5.40 -4.46
C VAL A 199 21.98 -5.71 -4.16
N ASN A 200 21.44 -6.82 -4.68
CA ASN A 200 20.04 -7.19 -4.43
C ASN A 200 19.83 -7.58 -2.96
N SER A 201 20.77 -8.29 -2.33
CA SER A 201 20.69 -8.63 -0.90
C SER A 201 20.74 -7.39 -0.02
N ARG A 202 21.68 -6.48 -0.29
CA ARG A 202 21.84 -5.23 0.45
C ARG A 202 20.63 -4.32 0.32
N LEU A 203 20.13 -4.14 -0.91
CA LEU A 203 18.93 -3.33 -1.15
C LEU A 203 17.69 -3.98 -0.53
N SER A 204 17.56 -5.31 -0.55
CA SER A 204 16.48 -6.01 0.15
C SER A 204 16.47 -5.67 1.65
N ILE A 205 17.63 -5.63 2.30
CA ILE A 205 17.74 -5.21 3.71
C ILE A 205 17.33 -3.74 3.91
N VAL A 206 17.79 -2.84 3.04
CA VAL A 206 17.37 -1.43 3.12
C VAL A 206 15.85 -1.30 2.96
N SER A 207 15.27 -1.99 1.98
CA SER A 207 13.84 -1.94 1.68
C SER A 207 12.99 -2.55 2.80
N PHE A 208 13.39 -3.67 3.39
CA PHE A 208 12.65 -4.26 4.52
C PHE A 208 12.65 -3.33 5.75
N PHE A 209 13.76 -2.64 6.01
CA PHE A 209 13.82 -1.65 7.09
C PHE A 209 12.88 -0.47 6.80
N SER A 210 12.91 0.07 5.57
CA SER A 210 12.01 1.14 5.13
C SER A 210 10.54 0.72 5.19
N PHE A 211 10.23 -0.53 4.83
CA PHE A 211 8.89 -1.10 4.98
C PHE A 211 8.42 -1.05 6.44
N ILE A 212 9.23 -1.51 7.40
CA ILE A 212 8.83 -1.50 8.81
C ILE A 212 8.62 -0.09 9.32
N GLU A 213 9.50 0.84 8.97
CA GLU A 213 9.34 2.23 9.35
C GLU A 213 8.06 2.85 8.76
N CYS A 214 7.78 2.57 7.48
CA CYS A 214 6.55 2.99 6.81
C CYS A 214 5.31 2.36 7.44
N PHE A 215 5.32 1.06 7.71
CA PHE A 215 4.20 0.33 8.33
C PHE A 215 3.87 0.84 9.74
N VAL A 216 4.89 1.11 10.56
CA VAL A 216 4.69 1.71 11.88
C VAL A 216 4.05 3.10 11.75
N ASN A 217 4.55 3.94 10.83
CA ASN A 217 3.97 5.26 10.57
C ASN A 217 2.53 5.16 10.04
N SER A 218 2.26 4.22 9.13
CA SER A 218 0.94 3.96 8.54
C SER A 218 -0.08 3.63 9.64
N ILE A 219 0.26 2.74 10.58
CA ILE A 219 -0.60 2.40 11.73
C ILE A 219 -0.93 3.65 12.57
N GLY A 220 0.08 4.47 12.86
CA GLY A 220 -0.12 5.71 13.62
C GLY A 220 -1.03 6.69 12.89
N HIS A 221 -0.74 6.94 11.62
CA HIS A 221 -1.49 7.84 10.75
C HIS A 221 -2.95 7.42 10.61
N ASP A 222 -3.19 6.14 10.30
CA ASP A 222 -4.54 5.59 10.19
C ASP A 222 -5.34 5.71 11.50
N TYR A 223 -4.73 5.38 12.65
CA TYR A 223 -5.40 5.58 13.94
C TYR A 223 -5.74 7.05 14.19
N SER A 224 -4.84 7.97 13.82
CA SER A 224 -5.08 9.41 13.91
C SER A 224 -6.27 9.84 13.07
N LEU A 225 -6.39 9.36 11.83
CA LEU A 225 -7.49 9.68 10.93
C LEU A 225 -8.83 9.12 11.44
N ARG A 226 -8.82 7.90 11.98
CA ARG A 226 -10.02 7.22 12.54
C ARG A 226 -10.55 7.86 13.82
N ASN A 227 -9.69 8.54 14.58
CA ASN A 227 -10.01 9.04 15.91
C ASN A 227 -9.79 10.55 16.06
N LEU A 228 -9.85 11.31 14.97
CA LEU A 228 -9.54 12.74 14.93
C LEU A 228 -10.24 13.54 16.05
N GLU A 229 -11.52 13.27 16.29
CA GLU A 229 -12.32 13.97 17.31
C GLU A 229 -12.00 13.56 18.75
N LYS A 230 -11.34 12.41 18.96
CA LYS A 230 -11.03 11.86 20.29
C LYS A 230 -9.59 12.14 20.73
N LEU A 231 -8.73 12.57 19.81
CA LEU A 231 -7.30 12.77 20.03
C LEU A 231 -6.99 14.24 20.21
N ASP A 232 -6.16 14.56 21.20
CA ASP A 232 -5.61 15.91 21.33
C ASP A 232 -4.56 16.20 20.24
N GLU A 233 -4.26 17.47 19.99
CA GLU A 233 -3.32 17.91 18.93
C GLU A 233 -1.93 17.26 19.08
N LYS A 234 -1.49 17.04 20.32
CA LYS A 234 -0.17 16.43 20.60
C LYS A 234 -0.17 14.94 20.28
N GLN A 235 -1.25 14.23 20.57
CA GLN A 235 -1.42 12.82 20.18
C GLN A 235 -1.47 12.68 18.67
N GLN A 236 -2.18 13.58 17.98
CA GLN A 236 -2.21 13.61 16.51
C GLN A 236 -0.80 13.89 15.95
N GLU A 237 -0.06 14.87 16.48
CA GLU A 237 1.32 15.14 16.08
C GLU A 237 2.20 13.89 16.22
N ILE A 238 2.12 13.24 17.38
CA ILE A 238 2.90 12.03 17.70
C ILE A 238 2.56 10.89 16.75
N LEU A 239 1.27 10.59 16.54
CA LEU A 239 0.82 9.51 15.66
C LEU A 239 1.21 9.74 14.20
N ASN A 240 1.33 11.01 13.78
CA ASN A 240 1.90 11.39 12.49
C ASN A 240 3.44 11.41 12.47
N GLY A 241 4.09 10.84 13.50
CA GLY A 241 5.52 10.62 13.57
C GLY A 241 6.35 11.83 13.99
N MET A 242 5.71 12.90 14.49
CA MET A 242 6.34 14.17 14.81
C MET A 242 6.30 14.46 16.32
N LYS A 243 7.28 15.22 16.81
CA LYS A 243 7.27 15.80 18.15
C LYS A 243 8.09 17.08 18.17
N ASN A 244 7.48 18.20 18.52
CA ASN A 244 8.13 19.51 18.61
C ASN A 244 8.90 19.86 17.31
N LYS A 245 8.27 19.64 16.14
CA LYS A 245 8.87 19.83 14.79
C LYS A 245 10.01 18.87 14.41
N GLY A 246 10.37 17.91 15.26
CA GLY A 246 11.32 16.85 14.94
C GLY A 246 10.63 15.52 14.63
N TYR A 247 11.30 14.64 13.87
CA TYR A 247 10.83 13.28 13.66
C TYR A 247 11.11 12.40 14.88
N LEU A 248 10.14 11.57 15.25
CA LEU A 248 10.35 10.53 16.26
C LEU A 248 11.19 9.39 15.67
N SER A 249 12.09 8.84 16.48
CA SER A 249 12.81 7.61 16.12
C SER A 249 11.85 6.43 16.01
N LEU A 250 12.18 5.43 15.18
CA LEU A 250 11.38 4.20 15.06
C LEU A 250 11.21 3.49 16.42
N LYS A 251 12.29 3.39 17.21
CA LYS A 251 12.27 2.86 18.59
C LYS A 251 11.24 3.58 19.46
N SER A 252 11.17 4.91 19.38
CA SER A 252 10.20 5.70 20.16
C SER A 252 8.77 5.52 19.65
N LYS A 253 8.56 5.47 18.33
CA LYS A 253 7.23 5.30 17.73
C LYS A 253 6.59 3.99 18.17
N ILE A 254 7.34 2.88 18.09
CA ILE A 254 6.84 1.55 18.48
C ILE A 254 6.24 1.57 19.90
N GLU A 255 6.91 2.19 20.87
CA GLU A 255 6.37 2.28 22.23
C GLU A 255 5.23 3.27 22.39
N ILE A 256 5.41 4.49 21.88
CA ILE A 256 4.49 5.58 22.15
C ILE A 256 3.15 5.32 21.46
N PHE A 257 3.16 4.72 20.27
CA PHE A 257 1.93 4.43 19.52
C PHE A 257 1.06 3.44 20.30
N GLN A 258 1.63 2.39 20.88
CA GLN A 258 0.90 1.46 21.75
C GLN A 258 0.20 2.19 22.91
N LYS A 259 0.89 3.13 23.57
CA LYS A 259 0.32 3.91 24.70
C LYS A 259 -0.85 4.80 24.27
N ILE A 260 -0.91 5.23 23.01
CA ILE A 260 -2.01 6.06 22.50
C ILE A 260 -3.14 5.17 21.98
N ILE A 261 -2.82 4.18 21.16
CA ILE A 261 -3.76 3.32 20.42
C ILE A 261 -4.52 2.39 21.37
N ARG A 262 -3.81 1.74 22.31
CA ARG A 262 -4.40 0.75 23.20
C ARG A 262 -5.36 1.39 24.19
N GLN A 263 -6.36 0.62 24.60
CA GLN A 263 -7.31 1.04 25.62
C GLN A 263 -6.67 1.17 27.01
N ASP A 264 -5.74 0.25 27.34
CA ASP A 264 -5.06 0.22 28.64
C ASP A 264 -3.91 1.24 28.79
N LYS A 265 -3.58 1.96 27.71
CA LYS A 265 -2.51 2.98 27.64
C LYS A 265 -1.11 2.45 28.03
N ARG A 266 -0.87 1.14 27.93
CA ARG A 266 0.41 0.50 28.27
C ARG A 266 1.18 0.11 27.01
N ALA A 267 2.51 0.21 27.07
CA ALA A 267 3.37 -0.40 26.06
C ALA A 267 3.71 -1.82 26.49
N ILE A 268 3.48 -2.80 25.60
CA ILE A 268 3.89 -4.20 25.79
C ILE A 268 5.32 -4.38 25.27
N ILE A 269 5.61 -3.83 24.10
CA ILE A 269 6.95 -3.82 23.52
C ILE A 269 7.70 -2.60 24.07
N ASN A 270 8.87 -2.83 24.66
CA ASN A 270 9.84 -1.81 25.03
C ASN A 270 11.04 -1.89 24.08
N THR A 271 11.34 -0.78 23.42
CA THR A 271 12.40 -0.63 22.42
C THR A 271 13.33 0.56 22.69
N THR A 272 13.08 1.33 23.76
CA THR A 272 13.85 2.52 24.15
C THR A 272 14.78 2.26 25.33
N ASP A 273 14.51 1.26 26.16
CA ASP A 273 15.45 0.74 27.15
C ASP A 273 16.18 -0.47 26.58
N ASP A 274 17.45 -0.30 26.23
CA ASP A 274 18.30 -1.32 25.61
C ASP A 274 18.39 -2.61 26.47
N ASN A 275 18.20 -2.53 27.78
CA ASN A 275 18.20 -3.72 28.67
C ASN A 275 16.88 -4.51 28.62
N GLN A 276 15.81 -3.93 28.07
CA GLN A 276 14.47 -4.54 28.03
C GLN A 276 14.06 -4.98 26.63
N ILE A 277 14.85 -4.65 25.60
CA ILE A 277 14.56 -5.04 24.22
C ILE A 277 14.63 -6.56 24.08
N LYS A 278 13.55 -7.15 23.58
CA LYS A 278 13.43 -8.58 23.32
C LYS A 278 13.49 -8.87 21.82
N GLU A 279 13.77 -10.12 21.48
CA GLU A 279 13.58 -10.58 20.09
C GLU A 279 12.10 -10.46 19.68
N PRO A 280 11.80 -10.16 18.40
CA PRO A 280 12.74 -9.96 17.29
C PRO A 280 13.33 -8.53 17.19
N PHE A 281 12.88 -7.59 18.03
CA PHE A 281 13.30 -6.19 17.98
C PHE A 281 14.77 -5.99 18.30
N LYS A 282 15.33 -6.82 19.19
CA LYS A 282 16.75 -6.78 19.53
C LYS A 282 17.60 -7.03 18.29
N SER A 283 17.39 -8.14 17.59
CA SER A 283 18.11 -8.42 16.35
C SER A 283 17.83 -7.36 15.27
N PHE A 284 16.60 -6.88 15.15
CA PHE A 284 16.24 -5.83 14.19
C PHE A 284 17.07 -4.56 14.37
N PHE A 285 17.15 -4.02 15.59
CA PHE A 285 17.86 -2.77 15.89
C PHE A 285 19.37 -2.96 16.06
N GLU A 286 19.83 -3.99 16.76
CA GLU A 286 21.27 -4.14 17.05
C GLU A 286 22.06 -4.69 15.86
N ASN A 287 21.49 -5.61 15.06
CA ASN A 287 22.24 -6.28 14.00
C ASN A 287 21.98 -5.67 12.62
N PHE A 288 20.72 -5.38 12.30
CA PHE A 288 20.32 -5.04 10.93
C PHE A 288 20.19 -3.54 10.68
N GLU A 289 19.87 -2.73 11.70
CA GLU A 289 19.97 -1.28 11.60
C GLU A 289 21.42 -0.86 11.30
N ASP A 290 22.39 -1.45 12.00
CA ASP A 290 23.82 -1.21 11.76
C ASP A 290 24.26 -1.63 10.36
N LEU A 291 23.78 -2.77 9.88
CA LEU A 291 24.07 -3.23 8.52
C LEU A 291 23.44 -2.31 7.46
N ARG A 292 22.19 -1.85 7.67
CA ARG A 292 21.50 -0.86 6.83
C ARG A 292 22.25 0.46 6.83
N ASN A 293 22.63 0.97 8.00
CA ASN A 293 23.38 2.22 8.16
C ASN A 293 24.76 2.15 7.52
N SER A 294 25.43 1.00 7.58
CA SER A 294 26.72 0.76 6.91
C SER A 294 26.58 0.71 5.39
N SER A 295 25.42 0.27 4.90
CA SER A 295 25.09 0.18 3.48
C SER A 295 24.78 1.54 2.83
N VAL A 296 24.40 2.54 3.62
CA VAL A 296 24.08 3.90 3.14
C VAL A 296 25.11 4.96 3.55
N HIS A 297 25.81 4.76 4.67
CA HIS A 297 26.75 5.72 5.24
C HIS A 297 28.04 5.00 5.68
N TYR A 298 28.88 4.64 4.72
CA TYR A 298 30.12 3.89 5.01
C TYR A 298 31.05 4.63 5.99
N SER A 299 31.60 3.89 6.94
CA SER A 299 32.72 4.31 7.78
C SER A 299 33.54 3.06 8.15
N PRO A 300 34.89 3.12 8.20
CA PRO A 300 35.74 1.97 8.53
C PRO A 300 35.47 1.32 9.90
N LYS A 301 34.82 2.05 10.82
CA LYS A 301 34.45 1.53 12.16
C LYS A 301 33.08 0.84 12.19
N LYS A 302 32.31 0.89 11.10
CA LYS A 302 30.98 0.29 11.00
C LYS A 302 31.04 -1.16 10.49
N VAL A 303 29.90 -1.83 10.49
CA VAL A 303 29.75 -3.20 10.01
C VAL A 303 30.26 -3.32 8.57
N ARG A 304 31.03 -4.38 8.31
CA ARG A 304 31.59 -4.67 6.98
C ARG A 304 30.46 -5.04 6.01
N ILE A 305 30.42 -4.35 4.86
CA ILE A 305 29.47 -4.61 3.76
C ILE A 305 30.08 -5.42 2.60
N TRP A 306 31.40 -5.60 2.57
CA TRP A 306 32.03 -6.51 1.63
C TRP A 306 31.98 -7.94 2.18
N LEU A 307 30.87 -8.64 1.93
CA LEU A 307 30.60 -10.00 2.42
C LEU A 307 30.65 -11.02 1.29
N LYS A 308 30.74 -12.31 1.63
CA LYS A 308 30.59 -13.40 0.65
C LYS A 308 29.13 -13.47 0.19
N PRO A 309 28.86 -13.94 -1.05
CA PRO A 309 27.49 -14.09 -1.58
C PRO A 309 26.55 -14.89 -0.67
N GLN A 310 27.02 -16.03 -0.13
CA GLN A 310 26.25 -16.85 0.80
C GLN A 310 25.87 -16.10 2.09
N ASP A 311 26.78 -15.28 2.63
CA ASP A 311 26.54 -14.49 3.83
C ASP A 311 25.51 -13.39 3.57
N TRP A 312 25.57 -12.76 2.38
CA TRP A 312 24.61 -11.76 1.94
C TRP A 312 23.20 -12.34 1.83
N ILE A 313 23.05 -13.47 1.15
CA ILE A 313 21.77 -14.17 1.00
C ILE A 313 21.22 -14.62 2.34
N LYS A 314 22.07 -15.17 3.21
CA LYS A 314 21.65 -15.56 4.56
C LYS A 314 21.13 -14.36 5.34
N LYS A 315 21.86 -13.24 5.36
CA LYS A 315 21.45 -12.02 6.06
C LYS A 315 20.15 -11.43 5.51
N ALA A 316 19.97 -11.39 4.20
CA ALA A 316 18.73 -10.89 3.59
C ALA A 316 17.52 -11.79 3.93
N ASN A 317 17.70 -13.12 3.89
CA ASN A 317 16.66 -14.07 4.30
C ASN A 317 16.35 -14.00 5.80
N ASP A 318 17.37 -13.91 6.66
CA ASP A 318 17.17 -13.78 8.10
C ASP A 318 16.43 -12.47 8.43
N PHE A 319 16.84 -11.36 7.81
CA PHE A 319 16.23 -10.06 8.07
C PHE A 319 14.79 -9.93 7.57
N SER A 320 14.47 -10.53 6.42
CA SER A 320 13.11 -10.52 5.90
C SER A 320 12.12 -11.22 6.85
N LYS A 321 12.51 -12.36 7.43
CA LYS A 321 11.73 -13.06 8.47
C LYS A 321 11.59 -12.21 9.74
N ILE A 322 12.70 -11.67 10.24
CA ILE A 322 12.70 -10.78 11.41
C ILE A 322 11.78 -9.57 11.18
N SER A 323 11.82 -8.98 9.98
CA SER A 323 10.95 -7.85 9.63
C SER A 323 9.47 -8.25 9.68
N MET A 324 9.10 -9.40 9.11
CA MET A 324 7.72 -9.89 9.18
C MET A 324 7.27 -10.09 10.64
N GLU A 325 8.11 -10.71 11.47
CA GLU A 325 7.83 -10.92 12.89
C GLU A 325 7.69 -9.60 13.67
N VAL A 326 8.59 -8.63 13.43
CA VAL A 326 8.54 -7.29 14.02
C VAL A 326 7.24 -6.58 13.67
N GLY A 327 6.88 -6.55 12.37
CA GLY A 327 5.65 -5.92 11.91
C GLY A 327 4.42 -6.59 12.51
N LEU A 328 4.39 -7.93 12.51
CA LEU A 328 3.27 -8.71 13.03
C LEU A 328 3.08 -8.51 14.54
N LEU A 329 4.17 -8.53 15.30
CA LEU A 329 4.11 -8.32 16.75
C LEU A 329 3.69 -6.89 17.08
N PHE A 330 4.20 -5.90 16.36
CA PHE A 330 3.77 -4.51 16.52
C PHE A 330 2.26 -4.36 16.23
N TRP A 331 1.78 -4.89 15.10
CA TRP A 331 0.35 -4.92 14.76
C TRP A 331 -0.50 -5.51 15.90
N LYS A 332 -0.17 -6.73 16.36
CA LYS A 332 -0.92 -7.43 17.41
C LYS A 332 -0.91 -6.68 18.74
N THR A 333 0.13 -5.92 19.04
CA THR A 333 0.15 -5.09 20.26
C THR A 333 -0.72 -3.84 20.15
N CYS A 334 -0.78 -3.21 18.98
CA CYS A 334 -1.65 -2.06 18.73
C CYS A 334 -3.12 -2.48 18.64
N TYR A 335 -3.40 -3.61 17.99
CA TYR A 335 -4.74 -4.10 17.67
C TYR A 335 -4.93 -5.56 18.15
N PRO A 336 -5.03 -5.80 19.47
CA PRO A 336 -5.09 -7.17 20.03
C PRO A 336 -6.35 -7.95 19.61
N ASP A 337 -7.43 -7.24 19.27
CA ASP A 337 -8.70 -7.85 18.89
C ASP A 337 -8.82 -8.10 17.38
N PHE A 338 -7.84 -7.65 16.59
CA PHE A 338 -7.81 -7.85 15.15
C PHE A 338 -6.92 -9.04 14.80
N SER A 339 -7.32 -9.81 13.79
CA SER A 339 -6.42 -10.77 13.15
C SER A 339 -5.30 -10.06 12.39
N GLU A 340 -4.42 -10.83 11.76
CA GLU A 340 -3.29 -10.31 10.98
C GLU A 340 -3.72 -9.33 9.89
N PRO A 341 -2.87 -8.36 9.49
CA PRO A 341 -3.22 -7.35 8.50
C PRO A 341 -3.28 -7.97 7.10
N ASP A 342 -4.46 -8.46 6.70
CA ASP A 342 -4.62 -9.23 5.48
C ASP A 342 -4.52 -8.39 4.19
N TYR A 343 -4.77 -7.09 4.29
CA TYR A 343 -4.56 -6.12 3.20
C TYR A 343 -3.12 -6.06 2.68
N ILE A 344 -2.14 -6.52 3.47
CA ILE A 344 -0.71 -6.66 3.10
C ILE A 344 -0.24 -8.12 3.15
N GLY A 345 -1.15 -9.08 3.01
CA GLY A 345 -0.80 -10.51 2.98
C GLY A 345 -0.44 -11.09 4.34
N ARG A 346 -1.00 -10.54 5.43
CA ARG A 346 -0.88 -11.03 6.82
C ARG A 346 0.54 -11.02 7.38
N LEU A 347 1.49 -10.39 6.67
CA LEU A 347 2.92 -10.48 6.95
C LEU A 347 3.43 -11.92 6.99
N ASP A 348 2.83 -12.81 6.19
CA ASP A 348 3.30 -14.18 6.06
C ASP A 348 4.47 -14.26 5.08
N PHE A 349 5.65 -14.60 5.59
CA PHE A 349 6.87 -14.65 4.81
C PHE A 349 6.76 -15.59 3.59
N ASN A 350 6.23 -16.80 3.77
CA ASN A 350 6.20 -17.80 2.71
C ASN A 350 5.24 -17.38 1.60
N TYR A 351 4.06 -16.92 1.97
CA TYR A 351 3.05 -16.40 1.05
C TYR A 351 3.59 -15.22 0.22
N LEU A 352 4.20 -14.23 0.87
CA LEU A 352 4.73 -13.04 0.22
C LEU A 352 5.93 -13.36 -0.69
N TYR A 353 6.81 -14.25 -0.24
CA TYR A 353 7.95 -14.70 -1.03
C TYR A 353 7.50 -15.49 -2.28
N ASP A 354 6.49 -16.36 -2.15
CA ASP A 354 5.94 -17.12 -3.27
C ASP A 354 5.20 -16.22 -4.27
N ILE A 355 4.51 -15.17 -3.81
CA ILE A 355 3.94 -14.14 -4.69
C ILE A 355 5.04 -13.45 -5.49
N ALA A 356 6.13 -13.02 -4.84
CA ALA A 356 7.23 -12.35 -5.53
C ALA A 356 7.93 -13.28 -6.55
N LYS A 357 8.08 -14.57 -6.23
CA LYS A 357 8.56 -15.59 -7.18
C LYS A 357 7.65 -15.69 -8.40
N LYS A 358 6.34 -15.89 -8.19
CA LYS A 358 5.35 -15.97 -9.28
C LYS A 358 5.36 -14.73 -10.16
N LYS A 359 5.50 -13.53 -9.55
CA LYS A 359 5.64 -12.27 -10.30
C LYS A 359 6.87 -12.26 -11.20
N SER A 360 8.03 -12.68 -10.68
CA SER A 360 9.26 -12.78 -11.46
C SER A 360 9.12 -13.76 -12.64
N GLU A 361 8.46 -14.90 -12.43
CA GLU A 361 8.18 -15.87 -13.48
C GLU A 361 7.22 -15.34 -14.55
N THR A 362 6.18 -14.62 -14.15
CA THR A 362 5.24 -13.99 -15.09
C THR A 362 5.93 -12.97 -15.98
N ILE A 363 6.82 -12.13 -15.43
CA ILE A 363 7.59 -11.17 -16.23
C ILE A 363 8.45 -11.90 -17.27
N LYS A 364 9.18 -12.94 -16.85
CA LYS A 364 9.98 -13.77 -17.77
C LYS A 364 9.14 -14.45 -18.86
N LYS A 365 7.87 -14.74 -18.60
CA LYS A 365 6.95 -15.29 -19.62
C LYS A 365 6.54 -14.22 -20.62
N ILE A 366 6.23 -13.01 -20.16
CA ILE A 366 5.89 -11.87 -21.03
C ILE A 366 7.08 -11.52 -21.93
N GLU A 367 8.29 -11.43 -21.37
CA GLU A 367 9.52 -11.14 -22.13
C GLU A 367 9.81 -12.18 -23.22
N LYS A 368 9.35 -13.43 -23.07
CA LYS A 368 9.48 -14.47 -24.11
C LYS A 368 8.41 -14.39 -25.21
N GLN A 369 7.34 -13.65 -24.97
CA GLN A 369 6.24 -13.45 -25.92
C GLN A 369 6.40 -12.19 -26.77
N MET A 370 7.29 -11.29 -26.33
CA MET A 370 7.79 -10.15 -27.10
C MET A 370 8.93 -10.61 -27.99
#